data_AF-A3X3N2-F1
#
_entry.id   AF-A3X3N2-F1
#
_cell.length_a   1.000
_cell.length_b   1.000
_cell.length_c   1.000
_cell.angle_alpha   90.00
_cell.angle_beta   90.00
_cell.angle_gamma   90.00
#
_symmetry.space_group_name_H-M   'P 1'
#
loop_
_entity.id
_entity.type
_entity.pdbx_description
1 polymer ?
#
loop_
_entity_poly.entity_id
_entity_poly.type
_entity_poly.pdbx_seq_one_letter_code
_entity_poly.pdbx_strand_id
1 'polypeptide(L)'
;MGHLVQTTKVLALGVWAAFGNALSAQEVPQAQLGAISIELSSTEEIGEDCKLSFVVTNGHAKDIAQAVFETVLFDSAGQVSRLTLLDFQDLPAGRLRVRQFQFPQACADISRVLINGAQTCSTAGLGQGACSQGLTVTSRTKIEVLG
;
A
#
# COMPACT_ATOMS: atom_id res chain seq x y z
N MET A 1 30.79 -36.89 65.26
CA MET A 1 29.56 -37.22 64.51
C MET A 1 28.87 -35.89 64.21
N GLY A 2 28.85 -35.31 63.02
CA GLY A 2 29.40 -35.65 61.73
C GLY A 2 29.47 -34.39 60.86
N HIS A 3 30.40 -34.41 59.89
CA HIS A 3 30.51 -33.66 58.63
C HIS A 3 30.46 -32.12 58.68
N LEU A 4 31.61 -31.45 58.50
CA LEU A 4 32.13 -30.91 57.21
C LEU A 4 31.20 -29.81 56.67
N VAL A 5 31.69 -28.62 56.33
CA VAL A 5 32.25 -28.36 55.00
C VAL A 5 33.06 -27.05 55.00
N GLN A 6 34.27 -27.12 54.43
CA GLN A 6 35.10 -25.99 53.99
C GLN A 6 34.41 -25.21 52.87
N THR A 7 34.46 -23.88 52.91
CA THR A 7 34.25 -23.05 51.73
C THR A 7 35.47 -22.18 51.46
N THR A 8 36.26 -22.62 50.49
CA THR A 8 37.38 -21.93 49.88
C THR A 8 36.87 -20.86 48.91
N LYS A 9 37.48 -19.67 48.96
CA LYS A 9 37.28 -18.51 48.07
C LYS A 9 37.59 -18.86 46.61
N VAL A 10 36.79 -18.35 45.66
CA VAL A 10 37.23 -18.16 44.26
C VAL A 10 36.80 -16.78 43.77
N LEU A 11 37.77 -16.11 43.14
CA LEU A 11 37.78 -14.74 42.64
C LEU A 11 36.87 -14.52 41.42
N ALA A 12 36.41 -13.27 41.31
CA ALA A 12 35.55 -12.74 40.26
C ALA A 12 36.24 -12.64 38.89
N LEU A 13 35.52 -13.08 37.85
CA LEU A 13 35.72 -12.73 36.44
C LEU A 13 34.32 -12.56 35.83
N GLY A 14 33.84 -11.31 35.76
CA GLY A 14 32.55 -10.96 35.15
C GLY A 14 32.71 -10.70 33.65
N VAL A 15 32.11 -11.58 32.85
CA VAL A 15 32.10 -11.60 31.39
C VAL A 15 31.33 -10.41 30.82
N TRP A 16 31.93 -9.64 29.91
CA TRP A 16 31.25 -8.59 29.14
C TRP A 16 30.42 -9.24 28.01
N ALA A 17 29.10 -9.25 28.16
CA ALA A 17 28.18 -9.67 27.10
C ALA A 17 27.98 -8.52 26.09
N ALA A 18 28.51 -8.68 24.88
CA ALA A 18 28.20 -7.81 23.76
C ALA A 18 26.76 -8.09 23.27
N PHE A 19 25.84 -7.18 23.56
CA PHE A 19 24.51 -7.18 22.98
C PHE A 19 24.60 -6.70 21.52
N GLY A 20 24.58 -7.65 20.58
CA GLY A 20 24.41 -7.36 19.17
C GLY A 20 23.02 -6.79 18.91
N ASN A 21 22.94 -5.51 18.56
CA ASN A 21 21.72 -4.92 18.03
C ASN A 21 21.50 -5.47 16.62
N ALA A 22 20.51 -6.34 16.47
CA ALA A 22 19.99 -6.71 15.15
C ALA A 22 19.31 -5.48 14.53
N LEU A 23 20.00 -4.83 13.58
CA LEU A 23 19.40 -3.86 12.68
C LEU A 23 18.47 -4.62 11.73
N SER A 24 17.16 -4.57 11.98
CA SER A 24 16.16 -4.98 11.00
C SER A 24 16.18 -3.97 9.85
N ALA A 25 16.70 -4.37 8.70
CA ALA A 25 16.51 -3.64 7.46
C ALA A 25 15.02 -3.62 7.14
N GLN A 26 14.39 -2.45 7.17
CA GLN A 26 13.02 -2.29 6.69
C GLN A 26 13.07 -2.38 5.15
N GLU A 27 12.49 -3.43 4.58
CA GLU A 27 12.31 -3.55 3.13
C GLU A 27 11.42 -2.39 2.66
N VAL A 28 12.01 -1.49 1.87
CA VAL A 28 11.25 -0.48 1.13
C VAL A 28 10.57 -1.21 -0.02
N PRO A 29 9.23 -1.16 -0.14
CA PRO A 29 8.54 -1.79 -1.27
C PRO A 29 9.13 -1.26 -2.59
N GLN A 30 9.83 -2.12 -3.33
CA GLN A 30 10.29 -1.77 -4.66
C GLN A 30 9.08 -1.74 -5.60
N ALA A 31 8.89 -0.62 -6.30
CA ALA A 31 7.93 -0.56 -7.38
C ALA A 31 8.27 -1.66 -8.40
N GLN A 32 7.28 -2.50 -8.71
CA GLN A 32 7.43 -3.55 -9.71
C GLN A 32 7.80 -2.89 -11.05
N LEU A 33 8.97 -3.21 -11.59
CA LEU A 33 9.41 -2.68 -12.87
C LEU A 33 8.42 -3.09 -13.97
N GLY A 34 8.01 -2.12 -14.80
CA GLY A 34 7.11 -2.35 -15.92
C GLY A 34 5.65 -2.61 -15.55
N ALA A 35 5.20 -2.18 -14.37
CA ALA A 35 3.79 -2.26 -13.98
C ALA A 35 3.32 -1.00 -13.24
N ILE A 36 2.01 -0.83 -13.12
CA ILE A 36 1.40 0.18 -12.26
C ILE A 36 1.10 -0.42 -10.88
N SER A 37 1.30 0.36 -9.82
CA SER A 37 0.76 0.04 -8.50
C SER A 37 -0.24 1.11 -8.05
N ILE A 38 -1.35 0.71 -7.43
CA ILE A 38 -2.34 1.62 -6.81
C ILE A 38 -2.46 1.26 -5.33
N GLU A 39 -2.12 2.19 -4.45
CA GLU A 39 -2.26 2.06 -3.00
C GLU A 39 -3.34 3.01 -2.50
N LEU A 40 -4.34 2.52 -1.75
CA LEU A 40 -5.17 3.39 -0.92
C LEU A 40 -4.36 3.77 0.32
N SER A 41 -3.89 5.01 0.38
CA SER A 41 -2.94 5.48 1.37
C SER A 41 -3.63 6.03 2.62
N SER A 42 -4.72 6.77 2.45
CA SER A 42 -5.50 7.31 3.56
C SER A 42 -6.98 7.52 3.21
N THR A 43 -7.79 7.59 4.26
CA THR A 43 -9.19 8.00 4.23
C THR A 43 -9.40 9.15 5.20
N GLU A 44 -10.24 10.11 4.84
CA GLU A 44 -10.57 11.26 5.68
C GLU A 44 -12.05 11.55 5.59
N GLU A 45 -12.73 11.65 6.74
CA GLU A 45 -14.10 12.14 6.81
C GLU A 45 -14.11 13.65 6.59
N ILE A 46 -14.92 14.12 5.65
CA ILE A 46 -15.12 15.53 5.30
C ILE A 46 -16.63 15.81 5.40
N GLY A 47 -17.10 16.14 6.60
CA GLY A 47 -18.53 16.26 6.86
C GLY A 47 -19.23 14.90 6.76
N GLU A 48 -20.14 14.74 5.80
CA GLU A 48 -20.82 13.48 5.50
C GLU A 48 -20.16 12.70 4.35
N ASP A 49 -19.06 13.23 3.80
CA ASP A 49 -18.37 12.66 2.65
C ASP A 49 -17.06 11.96 3.07
N CYS A 50 -16.69 10.91 2.35
CA CYS A 50 -15.41 10.25 2.49
C CYS A 50 -14.45 10.67 1.39
N LYS A 51 -13.28 11.19 1.78
CA LYS A 51 -12.17 11.44 0.85
C LYS A 51 -11.18 10.28 0.92
N LEU A 52 -10.99 9.61 -0.21
CA LEU A 52 -9.97 8.57 -0.41
C LEU A 52 -8.74 9.17 -1.08
N SER A 53 -7.56 8.96 -0.49
CA SER A 53 -6.27 9.37 -1.07
C SER A 53 -5.50 8.16 -1.57
N PHE A 54 -5.24 8.13 -2.86
CA PHE A 54 -4.48 7.06 -3.51
C PHE A 54 -3.09 7.51 -3.89
N VAL A 55 -2.12 6.61 -3.72
CA VAL A 55 -0.78 6.72 -4.31
C VAL A 55 -0.74 5.78 -5.51
N VAL A 56 -0.50 6.32 -6.69
CA VAL A 56 -0.32 5.54 -7.92
C VAL A 56 1.12 5.67 -8.39
N THR A 57 1.78 4.54 -8.68
CA THR A 57 3.17 4.53 -9.17
C THR A 57 3.22 3.96 -10.57
N ASN A 58 3.86 4.67 -11.49
CA ASN A 58 4.19 4.14 -12.81
C ASN A 58 5.61 3.53 -12.77
N GLY A 59 5.69 2.20 -12.73
CA GLY A 59 6.95 1.45 -12.79
C GLY A 59 7.51 1.29 -14.21
N HIS A 60 6.84 1.81 -15.25
CA HIS A 60 7.36 1.81 -16.62
C HIS A 60 8.45 2.86 -16.82
N ALA A 61 9.29 2.62 -17.82
CA ALA A 61 10.33 3.57 -18.25
C ALA A 61 9.80 4.70 -19.16
N LYS A 62 8.48 4.78 -19.39
CA LYS A 62 7.83 5.80 -20.22
C LYS A 62 6.62 6.37 -19.52
N ASP A 63 6.30 7.61 -19.89
CA ASP A 63 5.13 8.31 -19.37
C ASP A 63 3.84 7.66 -19.86
N ILE A 64 2.84 7.67 -18.98
CA ILE A 64 1.45 7.39 -19.30
C ILE A 64 0.74 8.74 -19.29
N ALA A 65 0.21 9.16 -20.43
CA ALA A 65 -0.41 10.47 -20.58
C ALA A 65 -1.76 10.56 -19.85
N GLN A 66 -2.48 9.44 -19.71
CA GLN A 66 -3.71 9.35 -18.93
C GLN A 66 -3.98 7.91 -18.52
N ALA A 67 -4.33 7.69 -17.24
CA ALA A 67 -4.80 6.41 -16.74
C ALA A 67 -6.12 6.58 -15.98
N VAL A 68 -7.19 6.00 -16.53
CA VAL A 68 -8.53 6.00 -15.91
C VAL A 68 -8.91 4.56 -15.59
N PHE A 69 -9.27 4.29 -14.35
CA PHE A 69 -9.64 2.96 -13.89
C PHE A 69 -11.11 2.89 -13.52
N GLU A 70 -11.79 1.83 -13.97
CA GLU A 70 -13.11 1.48 -13.46
C GLU A 70 -12.97 0.95 -12.04
N THR A 71 -13.70 1.59 -11.14
CA THR A 71 -13.62 1.37 -9.70
C THR A 71 -15.01 1.13 -9.12
N VAL A 72 -15.13 0.13 -8.26
CA VAL A 72 -16.37 -0.20 -7.55
C VAL A 72 -16.15 -0.01 -6.06
N LEU A 73 -17.04 0.73 -5.41
CA LEU A 73 -17.10 0.82 -3.96
C LEU A 73 -18.20 -0.11 -3.47
N PHE A 74 -17.90 -0.82 -2.39
CA PHE A 74 -18.85 -1.67 -1.69
C PHE A 74 -19.21 -1.07 -0.35
N ASP A 75 -20.49 -1.17 0.02
CA ASP A 75 -20.97 -0.71 1.32
C ASP A 75 -20.49 -1.61 2.48
N SER A 76 -20.79 -1.22 3.72
CA SER A 76 -20.48 -1.97 4.93
C SER A 76 -21.16 -3.35 5.01
N ALA A 77 -22.24 -3.58 4.25
CA ALA A 77 -22.89 -4.88 4.08
C ALA A 77 -22.23 -5.74 2.98
N GLY A 78 -21.24 -5.20 2.27
CA GLY A 78 -20.53 -5.86 1.20
C GLY A 78 -21.25 -5.86 -0.14
N GLN A 79 -22.27 -5.02 -0.33
CA GLN A 79 -22.99 -4.83 -1.59
C GLN A 79 -22.34 -3.71 -2.42
N VAL A 80 -22.52 -3.74 -3.74
CA VAL A 80 -22.06 -2.65 -4.61
C VAL A 80 -22.85 -1.38 -4.29
N SER A 81 -22.18 -0.34 -3.81
CA SER A 81 -22.80 0.97 -3.54
C SER A 81 -22.55 1.97 -4.66
N ARG A 82 -21.42 1.85 -5.37
CA ARG A 82 -21.08 2.74 -6.48
C ARG A 82 -20.15 2.07 -7.48
N LEU A 83 -20.42 2.29 -8.76
CA LEU A 83 -19.47 2.07 -9.86
C LEU A 83 -19.09 3.45 -10.41
N THR A 84 -17.80 3.71 -10.56
CA THR A 84 -17.28 5.00 -11.05
C THR A 84 -15.99 4.82 -11.82
N LEU A 85 -15.59 5.85 -12.55
CA LEU A 85 -14.25 5.96 -13.11
C LEU A 85 -13.41 6.88 -12.22
N LEU A 86 -12.20 6.45 -11.88
CA LEU A 86 -11.21 7.28 -11.20
C LEU A 86 -10.11 7.65 -12.20
N ASP A 87 -10.01 8.95 -12.50
CA ASP A 87 -8.98 9.49 -13.39
C ASP A 87 -7.72 9.82 -12.57
N PHE A 88 -6.69 8.99 -12.73
CA PHE A 88 -5.39 9.20 -12.10
C PHE A 88 -4.48 10.16 -12.88
N GLN A 89 -4.94 10.62 -14.05
CA GLN A 89 -4.29 11.60 -14.92
C GLN A 89 -2.94 11.09 -15.46
N ASP A 90 -1.99 11.99 -15.69
CA ASP A 90 -0.64 11.68 -16.13
C ASP A 90 0.14 10.93 -15.05
N LEU A 91 0.84 9.88 -15.46
CA LEU A 91 1.76 9.12 -14.62
C LEU A 91 3.16 9.14 -15.25
N PRO A 92 4.06 10.02 -14.78
CA PRO A 92 5.42 10.09 -15.31
C PRO A 92 6.22 8.81 -15.04
N ALA A 93 7.12 8.47 -15.95
CA ALA A 93 7.99 7.30 -15.88
C ALA A 93 8.73 7.20 -14.54
N GLY A 94 8.61 6.07 -13.86
CA GLY A 94 9.31 5.79 -12.60
C GLY A 94 8.90 6.69 -11.43
N ARG A 95 7.77 7.41 -11.51
CA ARG A 95 7.30 8.33 -10.46
C ARG A 95 5.94 7.92 -9.92
N LEU A 96 5.68 8.38 -8.69
CA LEU A 96 4.36 8.29 -8.08
C LEU A 96 3.59 9.60 -8.19
N ARG A 97 2.26 9.50 -8.17
CA ARG A 97 1.31 10.58 -7.99
C ARG A 97 0.39 10.29 -6.81
N VAL A 98 -0.03 11.34 -6.13
CA VAL A 98 -1.16 11.27 -5.19
C VAL A 98 -2.39 11.83 -5.88
N ARG A 99 -3.51 11.12 -5.75
CA ARG A 99 -4.83 11.54 -6.26
C ARG A 99 -5.86 11.34 -5.17
N GLN A 100 -6.77 12.30 -5.05
CA GLN A 100 -7.83 12.28 -4.05
C GLN A 100 -9.18 12.28 -4.74
N PHE A 101 -10.07 11.43 -4.24
CA PHE A 101 -11.44 11.32 -4.74
C PHE A 101 -12.38 11.35 -3.55
N GLN A 102 -13.46 12.13 -3.67
CA GLN A 102 -14.44 12.32 -2.61
C GLN A 102 -15.76 11.66 -2.99
N PHE A 103 -16.38 10.99 -2.02
CA PHE A 103 -17.61 10.24 -2.20
C PHE A 103 -18.65 10.71 -1.19
N PRO A 104 -19.92 10.87 -1.60
CA PRO A 104 -20.98 11.35 -0.71
C PRO A 104 -21.55 10.21 0.16
N GLN A 105 -20.71 9.70 1.07
CA GLN A 105 -21.02 8.72 2.11
C GLN A 105 -19.88 8.71 3.14
N ALA A 106 -20.15 8.30 4.37
CA ALA A 106 -19.11 8.19 5.41
C ALA A 106 -18.05 7.15 5.02
N CYS A 107 -16.80 7.34 5.45
CA CYS A 107 -15.74 6.37 5.20
C CYS A 107 -16.02 5.03 5.88
N ALA A 108 -16.70 5.04 7.02
CA ALA A 108 -17.14 3.83 7.72
C ALA A 108 -18.15 2.98 6.91
N ASP A 109 -18.85 3.60 5.95
CA ASP A 109 -19.81 2.90 5.09
C ASP A 109 -19.15 2.22 3.89
N ILE A 110 -17.83 2.39 3.68
CA ILE A 110 -17.10 1.75 2.58
C ILE A 110 -16.29 0.58 3.14
N SER A 111 -16.65 -0.65 2.78
CA SER A 111 -15.91 -1.84 3.23
C SER A 111 -14.69 -2.13 2.37
N ARG A 112 -14.80 -1.93 1.05
CA ARG A 112 -13.74 -2.22 0.07
C ARG A 112 -13.91 -1.44 -1.22
N VAL A 113 -12.80 -1.29 -1.91
CA VAL A 113 -12.67 -0.73 -3.25
C VAL A 113 -12.17 -1.83 -4.19
N LEU A 114 -12.81 -2.01 -5.34
CA LEU A 114 -12.36 -2.92 -6.40
C LEU A 114 -11.94 -2.12 -7.61
N ILE A 115 -10.74 -2.36 -8.13
CA ILE A 115 -10.25 -1.84 -9.39
C ILE A 115 -10.48 -2.90 -10.47
N ASN A 116 -11.53 -2.75 -11.29
CA ASN A 116 -11.85 -3.74 -12.34
C ASN A 116 -10.83 -3.75 -13.48
N GLY A 117 -10.23 -2.59 -13.76
CA GLY A 117 -9.25 -2.44 -14.82
C GLY A 117 -9.21 -1.04 -15.40
N ALA A 118 -8.25 -0.81 -16.31
CA ALA A 118 -8.13 0.47 -16.99
C ALA A 118 -9.23 0.62 -18.05
N GLN A 119 -10.07 1.64 -17.90
CA GLN A 119 -11.00 2.09 -18.93
C GLN A 119 -10.28 2.91 -20.00
N THR A 120 -9.31 3.76 -19.59
CA THR A 120 -8.42 4.50 -20.48
C THR A 120 -6.97 4.30 -20.06
N CYS A 121 -6.10 4.03 -21.02
CA CYS A 121 -4.65 3.94 -20.82
C CYS A 121 -3.93 4.57 -22.02
N SER A 122 -3.76 5.89 -21.98
CA SER A 122 -3.15 6.67 -23.06
C SER A 122 -1.63 6.65 -22.91
N THR A 123 -0.93 5.96 -23.81
CA THR A 123 0.54 5.83 -23.76
C THR A 123 1.16 6.03 -25.14
N ALA A 124 2.42 6.48 -25.16
CA ALA A 124 3.20 6.55 -26.38
C ALA A 124 4.31 5.48 -26.34
N GLY A 125 4.11 4.38 -27.06
CA GLY A 125 5.12 3.33 -27.21
C GLY A 125 5.27 2.40 -25.99
N LEU A 126 4.21 2.23 -25.20
CA LEU A 126 4.00 1.07 -24.34
C LEU A 126 2.95 0.13 -24.97
N GLY A 127 2.89 -1.12 -24.55
CA GLY A 127 1.90 -2.09 -25.06
C GLY A 127 0.47 -1.80 -24.56
N GLN A 128 -0.54 -2.39 -25.20
CA GLN A 128 -1.96 -2.18 -24.85
C GLN A 128 -2.28 -2.53 -23.38
N GLY A 129 -1.50 -3.43 -22.77
CA GLY A 129 -1.66 -3.83 -21.37
C GLY A 129 -0.97 -2.93 -20.34
N ALA A 130 -0.39 -1.78 -20.73
CA ALA A 130 0.50 -1.00 -19.86
C ALA A 130 -0.10 -0.64 -18.48
N CYS A 131 -1.41 -0.38 -18.41
CA CYS A 131 -2.05 -0.01 -17.15
C CYS A 131 -2.63 -1.19 -16.35
N SER A 132 -2.83 -2.35 -16.98
CA SER A 132 -3.56 -3.49 -16.37
C SER A 132 -2.69 -4.72 -16.16
N GLN A 133 -1.69 -4.95 -17.01
CA GLN A 133 -0.83 -6.12 -16.91
C GLN A 133 0.10 -5.98 -15.72
N GLY A 134 0.02 -6.93 -14.78
CA GLY A 134 0.82 -6.89 -13.56
C GLY A 134 0.42 -5.77 -12.60
N LEU A 135 -0.77 -5.17 -12.78
CA LEU A 135 -1.32 -4.19 -11.84
C LEU A 135 -1.34 -4.78 -10.43
N THR A 136 -0.76 -4.05 -9.48
CA THR A 136 -0.83 -4.41 -8.06
C THR A 136 -1.66 -3.39 -7.31
N VAL A 137 -2.55 -3.86 -6.44
CA VAL A 137 -3.33 -2.99 -5.56
C VAL A 137 -3.05 -3.30 -4.10
N THR A 138 -3.02 -2.27 -3.27
CA THR A 138 -2.77 -2.40 -1.82
C THR A 138 -3.57 -1.36 -1.04
N SER A 139 -3.70 -1.58 0.26
CA SER A 139 -4.31 -0.61 1.18
C SER A 139 -3.46 -0.44 2.43
N ARG A 140 -3.36 0.79 2.92
CA ARG A 140 -2.83 1.14 4.25
C ARG A 140 -3.92 1.45 5.27
N THR A 141 -5.18 1.28 4.88
CA THR A 141 -6.35 1.66 5.67
C THR A 141 -7.14 0.42 6.08
N LYS A 142 -8.27 0.60 6.77
CA LYS A 142 -9.20 -0.50 7.07
C LYS A 142 -10.06 -0.89 5.86
N ILE A 143 -10.16 -0.02 4.86
CA ILE A 143 -10.87 -0.30 3.61
C ILE A 143 -9.96 -1.16 2.75
N GLU A 144 -10.41 -2.35 2.36
CA GLU A 144 -9.64 -3.23 1.47
C GLU A 144 -9.58 -2.67 0.05
N VAL A 145 -8.52 -2.98 -0.69
CA VAL A 145 -8.46 -2.74 -2.13
C VAL A 145 -8.22 -4.06 -2.84
N LEU A 146 -9.08 -4.36 -3.82
CA LEU A 146 -9.07 -5.55 -4.66
C LEU A 146 -8.85 -5.15 -6.12
N GLY A 147 -8.26 -6.02 -6.93
CA GLY A 147 -7.92 -5.76 -8.32
C GLY A 147 -7.62 -7.02 -9.10
#